data_AF-A0A5C4XX56-F1
#
_entry.id   AF-A0A5C4XX56-F1
#
_cell.length_a   1.000
_cell.length_b   1.000
_cell.length_c   1.000
_cell.angle_alpha   90.00
_cell.angle_beta   90.00
_cell.angle_gamma   90.00
#
_symmetry.space_group_name_H-M   'P 1'
#
loop_
_entity.id
_entity.type
_entity.pdbx_description
1 polymer ?
#
loop_
_entity_poly.entity_id
_entity_poly.type
_entity_poly.pdbx_seq_one_letter_code
_entity_poly.pdbx_strand_id
1 'polypeptide(L)'
;MSPTDEALERRVAQALGARAALRTVEPAALGERLARVHAAAADRPGSTGAAASATVVELLGADDDAAPKRWRSRLVVAAVASAAAAAVIVAAVLSAVHDGSGAPAPAATAQPSPSSPSYPGEEWSGFYGLAHAQWPTDLEGVSRLGDDVVAGSVRMITQLGEVGYWAGLTADGGVCWKVAGPGVDQGACAPEAALSEPVEVSDGSAAPRVWLVPAGATDAQTEPLTAEGVVPYVHGVWVEASAATPPVDRYAQLRAAPTAADERAAGFEYAGINAIVPGSLRLLYEGEEGTFVVGALPLGKLCFFSFVGGSSGSMCQPPEQLAGEGSLGSTEDQQSISTTWLVPDDLDTSGWPALGRRQLAPNLWYASEPIPPYTPEPVRSLTPQEEQAAREQQEEFARQATLSGRPAPEVVGLSQAEAAWILERYHLPVSEVTVRDAGSAPSGMVVKATPGTDEQVPEGTGVHLFIAR
;
A
#
# COMPACT_ATOMS: atom_id res chain seq x y z
N MET A 1 -16.30 9.66 44.32
CA MET A 1 -16.86 10.32 43.13
C MET A 1 -16.49 11.78 43.22
N SER A 2 -15.73 12.29 42.25
CA SER A 2 -15.30 13.68 42.26
C SER A 2 -16.48 14.59 41.86
N PRO A 3 -16.53 15.86 42.33
CA PRO A 3 -17.59 16.79 41.92
C PRO A 3 -17.66 17.02 40.40
N THR A 4 -16.59 16.71 39.66
CA THR A 4 -16.54 16.72 38.20
C THR A 4 -17.26 15.53 37.56
N ASP A 5 -17.28 14.35 38.20
CA ASP A 5 -17.99 13.18 37.68
C ASP A 5 -19.51 13.36 37.76
N GLU A 6 -19.99 13.95 38.86
CA GLU A 6 -21.42 14.19 39.07
C GLU A 6 -21.99 15.25 38.10
N ALA A 7 -21.15 16.23 37.70
CA ALA A 7 -21.51 17.22 36.69
C ALA A 7 -21.56 16.60 35.28
N LEU A 8 -20.67 15.65 34.98
CA LEU A 8 -20.67 14.94 33.71
C LEU A 8 -21.88 14.01 33.59
N GLU A 9 -22.19 13.23 34.64
CA GLU A 9 -23.37 12.36 34.66
C GLU A 9 -24.67 13.14 34.51
N ARG A 10 -24.81 14.30 35.17
CA ARG A 10 -25.96 15.18 34.98
C ARG A 10 -26.11 15.68 33.55
N ARG A 11 -25.01 16.04 32.89
CA ARG A 11 -25.02 16.51 31.49
C ARG A 11 -25.40 15.39 30.53
N VAL A 12 -24.89 14.18 30.75
CA VAL A 12 -25.25 13.00 29.96
C VAL A 12 -26.72 12.64 30.14
N ALA A 13 -27.24 12.66 31.38
CA ALA A 13 -28.65 12.42 31.65
C ALA A 13 -29.56 13.48 31.00
N GLN A 14 -29.17 14.76 31.03
CA GLN A 14 -29.90 15.83 30.34
C GLN A 14 -29.92 15.65 28.82
N ALA A 15 -28.79 15.28 28.22
CA ALA A 15 -28.69 15.03 26.78
C ALA A 15 -29.55 13.85 26.34
N LEU A 16 -29.58 12.77 27.13
CA LEU A 16 -30.42 11.60 26.87
C LEU A 16 -31.92 11.91 27.05
N GLY A 17 -32.28 12.72 28.05
CA GLY A 17 -33.64 13.21 28.23
C GLY A 17 -34.12 14.09 27.08
N ALA A 18 -33.27 15.01 26.59
CA ALA A 18 -33.58 15.85 25.43
C ALA A 18 -33.75 15.02 24.15
N ARG A 19 -32.92 13.99 23.96
CA ARG A 19 -33.03 13.06 22.82
C ARG A 19 -34.31 12.22 22.87
N ALA A 20 -34.73 11.77 24.06
CA ALA A 20 -35.99 11.05 24.23
C ALA A 20 -37.20 11.94 23.93
N ALA A 21 -37.18 13.19 24.40
CA ALA A 21 -38.23 14.17 24.12
C ALA A 21 -38.35 14.48 22.61
N LEU A 22 -37.23 14.54 21.87
CA LEU A 22 -37.25 14.75 20.42
C LEU A 22 -37.88 13.61 19.63
N ARG A 23 -37.89 12.37 20.16
CA ARG A 23 -38.58 11.24 19.50
C ARG A 23 -40.10 11.31 19.59
N THR A 24 -40.63 12.08 20.52
CA THR A 24 -42.08 12.19 20.77
C THR A 24 -42.70 13.49 20.25
N VAL A 25 -41.91 14.41 19.67
CA VAL A 25 -42.43 15.65 19.10
C VAL A 25 -43.03 15.36 17.72
N GLU A 26 -44.32 15.66 17.55
CA GLU A 26 -44.98 15.56 16.26
C GLU A 26 -44.30 16.49 15.23
N PRO A 27 -44.08 16.03 13.98
CA PRO A 27 -43.42 16.80 12.94
C PRO A 27 -44.03 18.19 12.69
N ALA A 28 -45.35 18.34 12.89
CA ALA A 28 -46.06 19.61 12.74
C ALA A 28 -45.62 20.65 13.78
N ALA A 29 -45.42 20.26 15.04
CA ALA A 29 -44.96 21.15 16.11
C ALA A 29 -43.50 21.58 15.91
N LEU A 30 -42.68 20.73 15.28
CA LEU A 30 -41.31 21.06 14.91
C LEU A 30 -41.28 22.10 13.78
N GLY A 31 -42.13 21.94 12.77
CA GLY A 31 -42.29 22.90 11.67
C GLY A 31 -42.72 24.28 12.17
N GLU A 32 -43.68 24.35 13.09
CA GLU A 32 -44.15 25.61 13.67
C GLU A 32 -43.06 26.30 14.53
N ARG A 33 -42.24 25.52 15.25
CA ARG A 33 -41.08 26.07 15.98
C ARG A 33 -40.01 26.61 15.03
N LEU A 34 -39.70 25.91 13.93
CA LEU A 34 -38.73 26.39 12.94
C LEU A 34 -39.20 27.69 12.28
N ALA A 35 -40.49 27.76 11.92
CA ALA A 35 -41.09 28.96 11.34
C ALA A 35 -40.98 30.18 12.28
N ARG A 36 -41.18 29.97 13.60
CA ARG A 36 -40.98 31.03 14.60
C ARG A 36 -39.52 31.49 14.72
N VAL A 37 -38.55 30.58 14.63
CA VAL A 37 -37.12 30.93 14.66
C VAL A 37 -36.73 31.73 13.41
N HIS A 38 -37.22 31.35 12.23
CA HIS A 38 -36.99 32.10 10.99
C HIS A 38 -37.65 33.48 11.01
N ALA A 39 -38.88 33.59 11.52
CA ALA A 39 -39.55 34.88 11.69
C ALA A 39 -38.78 35.79 12.67
N ALA A 40 -38.28 35.25 13.79
CA ALA A 40 -37.50 36.01 14.76
C ALA A 40 -36.09 36.41 14.24
N ALA A 41 -35.54 35.64 13.29
CA ALA A 41 -34.27 35.97 12.64
C ALA A 41 -34.43 37.07 11.57
N ALA A 42 -35.57 37.10 10.88
CA ALA A 42 -35.89 38.11 9.87
C ALA A 42 -36.16 39.51 10.48
N ASP A 43 -36.62 39.56 11.74
CA ASP A 43 -37.01 40.81 12.42
C ASP A 43 -35.84 41.55 13.11
N ARG A 44 -34.58 41.16 12.86
CA ARG A 44 -33.41 41.90 13.39
C ARG A 44 -32.97 42.99 12.41
N PRO A 45 -33.15 44.29 12.73
CA PRO A 45 -32.63 45.36 11.90
C PRO A 45 -31.13 45.50 12.16
N GLY A 46 -30.29 45.27 11.13
CA GLY A 46 -28.89 45.69 11.16
C GLY A 46 -27.82 44.73 10.60
N SER A 47 -28.15 43.57 10.02
CA SER A 47 -27.12 42.71 9.41
C SER A 47 -26.90 43.06 7.93
N THR A 48 -26.06 44.06 7.66
CA THR A 48 -25.46 44.27 6.33
C THR A 48 -24.11 43.55 6.27
N GLY A 49 -24.00 42.51 5.45
CA GLY A 49 -22.71 41.89 5.14
C GLY A 49 -22.81 40.54 4.42
N ALA A 50 -22.57 40.56 3.10
CA ALA A 50 -22.17 39.44 2.22
C ALA A 50 -22.98 38.13 2.32
N ALA A 51 -24.10 38.08 1.60
CA ALA A 51 -24.78 36.82 1.28
C ALA A 51 -23.96 36.04 0.23
N ALA A 52 -23.37 34.93 0.66
CA ALA A 52 -22.96 33.85 -0.23
C ALA A 52 -24.22 33.18 -0.78
N SER A 53 -24.28 33.06 -2.10
CA SER A 53 -25.32 32.38 -2.86
C SER A 53 -25.42 30.91 -2.43
N ALA A 54 -26.42 30.59 -1.63
CA ALA A 54 -26.93 29.23 -1.55
C ALA A 54 -28.06 29.12 -2.57
N THR A 55 -27.74 28.56 -3.74
CA THR A 55 -28.70 28.19 -4.78
C THR A 55 -29.71 27.20 -4.18
N VAL A 56 -30.90 27.68 -3.85
CA VAL A 56 -32.07 26.84 -3.60
C VAL A 56 -32.59 26.43 -4.97
N VAL A 57 -32.39 25.16 -5.33
CA VAL A 57 -33.07 24.55 -6.49
C VAL A 57 -34.55 24.42 -6.13
N GLU A 58 -35.37 25.34 -6.65
CA GLU A 58 -36.82 25.21 -6.74
C GLU A 58 -37.15 24.03 -7.66
N LEU A 59 -37.58 22.91 -7.07
CA LEU A 59 -38.27 21.83 -7.80
C LEU A 59 -39.77 22.13 -7.80
N LEU A 60 -40.20 22.95 -8.74
CA LEU A 60 -41.59 23.09 -9.14
C LEU A 60 -41.78 22.48 -10.54
N GLY A 61 -42.59 21.41 -10.60
CA GLY A 61 -43.34 21.01 -11.78
C GLY A 61 -42.73 19.92 -12.66
N ALA A 62 -43.16 18.67 -12.47
CA ALA A 62 -43.62 17.77 -13.55
C ALA A 62 -44.16 16.46 -12.94
N ASP A 63 -45.40 16.16 -13.34
CA ASP A 63 -46.25 14.97 -13.27
C ASP A 63 -45.93 13.71 -12.44
N ASP A 64 -47.04 13.13 -11.97
CA ASP A 64 -47.21 11.84 -11.30
C ASP A 64 -46.56 10.67 -12.06
N ASP A 65 -45.69 9.90 -11.40
CA ASP A 65 -45.93 8.47 -11.12
C ASP A 65 -44.83 7.82 -10.25
N ALA A 66 -45.29 7.06 -9.24
CA ALA A 66 -44.61 5.99 -8.49
C ALA A 66 -43.18 6.19 -7.92
N ALA A 67 -43.06 6.70 -6.67
CA ALA A 67 -41.97 6.31 -5.74
C ALA A 67 -42.35 6.54 -4.25
N PRO A 68 -41.91 5.69 -3.29
CA PRO A 68 -42.44 5.71 -1.92
C PRO A 68 -41.89 6.86 -1.05
N LYS A 69 -42.82 7.63 -0.45
CA LYS A 69 -42.65 8.77 0.48
C LYS A 69 -41.69 8.60 1.67
N ARG A 70 -41.08 7.43 1.89
CA ARG A 70 -40.24 7.14 3.07
C ARG A 70 -38.81 7.70 3.01
N TRP A 71 -38.30 8.04 1.83
CA TRP A 71 -36.91 8.52 1.67
C TRP A 71 -36.72 10.01 1.96
N ARG A 72 -37.72 10.85 1.64
CA ARG A 72 -37.60 12.32 1.82
C ARG A 72 -37.55 12.75 3.29
N SER A 73 -38.17 12.00 4.19
CA SER A 73 -38.18 12.30 5.63
C SER A 73 -36.82 12.04 6.31
N ARG A 74 -35.99 11.14 5.76
CA ARG A 74 -34.69 10.78 6.36
C ARG A 74 -33.60 11.81 6.04
N LEU A 75 -33.63 12.40 4.85
CA LEU A 75 -32.68 13.43 4.43
C LEU A 75 -32.83 14.73 5.24
N VAL A 76 -34.07 15.13 5.55
CA VAL A 76 -34.34 16.34 6.34
C VAL A 76 -33.89 16.17 7.81
N VAL A 77 -34.04 14.98 8.39
CA VAL A 77 -33.60 14.71 9.77
C VAL A 77 -32.07 14.66 9.89
N ALA A 78 -31.37 14.15 8.86
CA ALA A 78 -29.91 14.11 8.85
C ALA A 78 -29.28 15.52 8.74
N ALA A 79 -29.83 16.39 7.88
CA ALA A 79 -29.32 17.75 7.70
C ALA A 79 -29.49 18.63 8.96
N VAL A 80 -30.59 18.46 9.71
CA VAL A 80 -30.87 19.23 10.93
C VAL A 80 -30.00 18.77 12.12
N ALA A 81 -29.64 17.48 12.18
CA ALA A 81 -28.76 16.95 13.21
C ALA A 81 -27.31 17.47 13.07
N SER A 82 -26.81 17.62 11.84
CA SER A 82 -25.46 18.10 11.57
C SER A 82 -25.26 19.59 11.89
N ALA A 83 -26.29 20.42 11.68
CA ALA A 83 -26.23 21.85 12.02
C ALA A 83 -26.24 22.10 13.55
N ALA A 84 -26.91 21.24 14.32
CA ALA A 84 -26.92 21.34 15.79
C ALA A 84 -25.59 20.91 16.43
N ALA A 85 -24.87 19.95 15.81
CA ALA A 85 -23.56 19.51 16.28
C ALA A 85 -22.47 20.57 16.07
N ALA A 86 -22.50 21.30 14.94
CA ALA A 86 -21.54 22.35 14.64
C ALA A 86 -21.63 23.55 15.61
N ALA A 87 -22.84 23.88 16.10
CA ALA A 87 -23.04 24.99 17.05
C ALA A 87 -22.49 24.70 18.46
N VAL A 88 -22.41 23.42 18.86
CA VAL A 88 -21.89 23.00 20.18
C VAL A 88 -20.36 23.00 20.20
N ILE A 89 -19.71 22.73 19.06
CA ILE A 89 -18.24 22.69 18.94
C ILE A 89 -17.66 24.11 18.98
N VAL A 90 -18.31 25.10 18.37
CA VAL A 90 -17.86 26.50 18.39
C VAL A 90 -17.94 27.13 19.79
N ALA A 91 -18.87 26.68 20.64
CA ALA A 91 -18.98 27.14 22.01
C ALA A 91 -17.90 26.55 22.95
N ALA A 92 -17.30 25.40 22.61
CA ALA A 92 -16.27 24.75 23.42
C ALA A 92 -14.86 25.29 23.15
N VAL A 93 -14.59 25.80 21.95
CA VAL A 93 -13.26 26.29 21.53
C VAL A 93 -12.95 27.70 22.08
N LEU A 94 -13.95 28.48 22.48
CA LEU A 94 -13.76 29.86 22.97
C LEU A 94 -13.45 29.99 24.47
N SER A 95 -13.27 28.89 25.22
CA SER A 95 -12.99 28.95 26.68
C SER A 95 -11.60 28.47 27.12
N ALA A 96 -10.65 28.27 26.21
CA ALA A 96 -9.33 27.69 26.53
C ALA A 96 -8.11 28.58 26.15
N VAL A 97 -8.25 29.91 26.18
CA VAL A 97 -7.11 30.83 26.00
C VAL A 97 -7.10 31.90 27.09
N HIS A 98 -6.56 31.56 28.27
CA HIS A 98 -5.89 32.54 29.13
C HIS A 98 -4.86 31.87 30.04
N ASP A 99 -3.72 32.55 30.17
CA ASP A 99 -2.55 32.31 31.03
C ASP A 99 -1.61 31.16 30.58
N GLY A 100 -0.30 31.34 30.38
CA GLY A 100 0.57 32.47 30.67
C GLY A 100 1.95 31.97 31.12
N SER A 101 2.97 32.21 30.29
CA SER A 101 4.39 32.46 30.62
C SER A 101 5.32 31.33 31.13
N GLY A 102 6.52 31.29 30.54
CA GLY A 102 7.74 30.75 31.16
C GLY A 102 8.83 30.30 30.17
N ALA A 103 9.73 31.19 29.78
CA ALA A 103 11.05 30.87 29.19
C ALA A 103 12.13 30.95 30.28
N PRO A 104 13.26 30.18 30.21
CA PRO A 104 14.48 30.69 29.53
C PRO A 104 15.32 29.59 28.81
N ALA A 105 15.89 29.86 27.61
CA ALA A 105 17.29 30.22 27.30
C ALA A 105 18.21 29.02 26.90
N PRO A 106 19.25 29.22 26.05
CA PRO A 106 19.52 28.32 24.91
C PRO A 106 20.83 27.53 25.00
N ALA A 107 20.92 26.41 24.26
CA ALA A 107 22.21 25.80 23.94
C ALA A 107 22.17 24.95 22.64
N ALA A 108 23.26 25.09 21.89
CA ALA A 108 23.87 24.19 20.91
C ALA A 108 23.18 23.99 19.55
N THR A 109 23.70 24.75 18.58
CA THR A 109 23.66 24.50 17.13
C THR A 109 24.28 23.15 16.76
N ALA A 110 23.47 22.24 16.21
CA ALA A 110 23.95 21.09 15.45
C ALA A 110 23.89 21.42 13.95
N GLN A 111 24.99 21.16 13.24
CA GLN A 111 25.12 21.35 11.79
C GLN A 111 24.15 20.45 11.02
N PRO A 112 23.56 20.90 9.90
CA PRO A 112 22.83 20.03 9.00
C PRO A 112 23.81 19.14 8.21
N SER A 113 23.54 17.84 8.20
CA SER A 113 24.12 16.86 7.28
C SER A 113 23.85 17.25 5.82
N PRO A 114 24.73 16.90 4.87
CA PRO A 114 24.64 17.36 3.50
C PRO A 114 23.37 16.86 2.82
N SER A 115 22.60 17.81 2.31
CA SER A 115 21.49 17.62 1.39
C SER A 115 21.92 16.77 0.19
N SER A 116 21.12 15.74 -0.09
CA SER A 116 21.13 14.99 -1.35
C SER A 116 21.16 15.95 -2.55
N PRO A 117 21.89 15.61 -3.63
CA PRO A 117 21.96 16.47 -4.80
C PRO A 117 20.56 16.62 -5.41
N SER A 118 20.08 17.86 -5.46
CA SER A 118 18.91 18.27 -6.23
C SER A 118 19.17 17.99 -7.71
N TYR A 119 18.46 17.01 -8.28
CA TYR A 119 18.44 16.76 -9.71
C TYR A 119 17.76 17.93 -10.44
N PRO A 120 18.29 18.38 -11.59
CA PRO A 120 17.67 19.43 -12.38
C PRO A 120 16.52 18.85 -13.22
N GLY A 121 15.28 19.26 -12.95
CA GLY A 121 14.11 18.92 -13.76
C GLY A 121 12.81 18.80 -12.96
N GLU A 122 12.34 19.90 -12.36
CA GLU A 122 11.07 19.93 -11.58
C GLU A 122 9.79 19.82 -12.44
N GLU A 123 9.89 19.85 -13.77
CA GLU A 123 8.73 19.73 -14.67
C GLU A 123 8.26 18.28 -14.90
N TRP A 124 9.06 17.27 -14.53
CA TRP A 124 8.75 15.84 -14.72
C TRP A 124 8.19 15.14 -13.48
N SER A 125 7.56 15.90 -12.58
CA SER A 125 6.79 15.43 -11.42
C SER A 125 5.59 14.52 -11.76
N GLY A 126 5.31 14.29 -13.06
CA GLY A 126 4.14 13.56 -13.54
C GLY A 126 4.09 12.06 -13.21
N PHE A 127 5.26 11.44 -12.97
CA PHE A 127 5.39 9.99 -12.77
C PHE A 127 6.14 9.65 -11.49
N TYR A 128 5.92 10.39 -10.39
CA TYR A 128 6.54 10.10 -9.08
C TYR A 128 6.39 8.65 -8.61
N GLY A 129 5.39 7.90 -9.10
CA GLY A 129 5.23 6.47 -8.82
C GLY A 129 6.34 5.56 -9.36
N LEU A 130 7.11 6.00 -10.36
CA LEU A 130 8.26 5.25 -10.92
C LEU A 130 9.57 5.53 -10.15
N ALA A 131 9.57 6.47 -9.20
CA ALA A 131 10.78 6.89 -8.49
C ALA A 131 11.14 5.99 -7.29
N HIS A 132 11.04 4.66 -7.43
CA HIS A 132 11.60 3.72 -6.44
C HIS A 132 13.00 3.24 -6.84
N ALA A 133 13.74 2.71 -5.85
CA ALA A 133 15.01 2.01 -6.11
C ALA A 133 14.74 0.82 -7.05
N GLN A 134 15.66 0.58 -7.99
CA GLN A 134 15.50 -0.44 -9.03
C GLN A 134 15.41 -1.83 -8.40
N TRP A 135 14.34 -2.56 -8.70
CA TRP A 135 14.07 -3.92 -8.21
C TRP A 135 14.58 -4.97 -9.21
N PRO A 136 14.82 -6.23 -8.79
CA PRO A 136 15.21 -7.30 -9.70
C PRO A 136 14.24 -7.49 -10.88
N THR A 137 12.95 -7.26 -10.67
CA THR A 137 11.90 -7.28 -11.70
C THR A 137 11.99 -6.12 -12.69
N ASP A 138 12.65 -5.02 -12.32
CA ASP A 138 12.90 -3.90 -13.23
C ASP A 138 14.03 -4.21 -14.21
N LEU A 139 15.04 -4.99 -13.77
CA LEU A 139 16.16 -5.43 -14.62
C LEU A 139 15.70 -6.38 -15.73
N GLU A 140 14.68 -7.20 -15.47
CA GLU A 140 14.00 -7.98 -16.50
C GLU A 140 13.33 -7.08 -17.55
N GLY A 141 12.86 -5.89 -17.14
CA GLY A 141 12.37 -4.87 -18.05
C GLY A 141 13.47 -4.21 -18.88
N VAL A 142 14.68 -4.03 -18.33
CA VAL A 142 15.81 -3.37 -18.99
C VAL A 142 16.26 -4.14 -20.23
N SER A 143 16.46 -5.46 -20.10
CA SER A 143 16.81 -6.32 -21.25
C SER A 143 15.70 -6.37 -22.31
N ARG A 144 14.48 -6.00 -21.93
CA ARG A 144 13.28 -6.10 -22.76
C ARG A 144 12.96 -4.82 -23.53
N LEU A 145 13.24 -3.64 -22.97
CA LEU A 145 12.89 -2.33 -23.52
C LEU A 145 13.88 -1.79 -24.57
N GLY A 146 15.06 -2.41 -24.70
CA GLY A 146 16.07 -2.07 -25.71
C GLY A 146 17.07 -1.00 -25.28
N ASP A 147 18.10 -0.77 -26.11
CA ASP A 147 19.26 0.06 -25.80
C ASP A 147 18.96 1.57 -25.73
N ASP A 148 17.83 1.99 -26.30
CA ASP A 148 17.43 3.41 -26.37
C ASP A 148 16.88 3.94 -25.03
N VAL A 149 16.65 3.05 -24.06
CA VAL A 149 16.13 3.38 -22.74
C VAL A 149 17.25 3.56 -21.74
N VAL A 150 17.20 4.63 -20.95
CA VAL A 150 18.15 4.86 -19.86
C VAL A 150 17.98 3.72 -18.85
N ALA A 151 18.95 2.82 -18.73
CA ALA A 151 18.83 1.59 -17.94
C ALA A 151 18.35 1.82 -16.49
N GLY A 152 18.76 2.93 -15.86
CA GLY A 152 18.34 3.30 -14.51
C GLY A 152 16.91 3.85 -14.38
N SER A 153 16.21 4.07 -15.50
CA SER A 153 14.85 4.61 -15.56
C SER A 153 13.76 3.55 -15.70
N VAL A 154 14.12 2.31 -16.05
CA VAL A 154 13.15 1.23 -16.26
C VAL A 154 12.52 0.81 -14.94
N ARG A 155 11.20 0.71 -14.94
CA ARG A 155 10.40 0.26 -13.79
C ARG A 155 9.29 -0.65 -14.26
N MET A 156 9.00 -1.68 -13.48
CA MET A 156 7.74 -2.40 -13.58
C MET A 156 6.62 -1.48 -13.09
N ILE A 157 5.71 -1.13 -13.99
CA ILE A 157 4.57 -0.27 -13.72
C ILE A 157 3.50 -1.05 -12.94
N THR A 158 3.19 -2.24 -13.44
CA THR A 158 2.18 -3.13 -12.87
C THR A 158 2.40 -4.56 -13.35
N GLN A 159 1.85 -5.52 -12.62
CA GLN A 159 1.73 -6.90 -13.06
C GLN A 159 0.28 -7.33 -12.84
N LEU A 160 -0.34 -7.88 -13.89
CA LEU A 160 -1.73 -8.31 -13.88
C LEU A 160 -1.74 -9.79 -14.28
N GLY A 161 -1.86 -10.66 -13.26
CA GLY A 161 -1.65 -12.10 -13.42
C GLY A 161 -0.21 -12.44 -13.83
N GLU A 162 -0.06 -13.20 -14.91
CA GLU A 162 1.24 -13.59 -15.47
C GLU A 162 1.82 -12.54 -16.45
N VAL A 163 1.11 -11.42 -16.67
CA VAL A 163 1.52 -10.36 -17.58
C VAL A 163 2.12 -9.20 -16.80
N GLY A 164 3.40 -8.91 -17.04
CA GLY A 164 4.08 -7.73 -16.52
C GLY A 164 4.02 -6.56 -17.50
N TYR A 165 4.02 -5.35 -16.95
CA TYR A 165 4.03 -4.09 -17.68
C TYR A 165 5.22 -3.26 -17.17
N TRP A 166 6.10 -2.86 -18.07
CA TRP A 166 7.28 -2.05 -17.76
C TRP A 166 7.27 -0.76 -18.58
N ALA A 167 7.87 0.30 -18.03
CA ALA A 167 8.21 1.49 -18.78
C ALA A 167 9.56 2.05 -18.35
N GLY A 168 10.19 2.79 -19.24
CA GLY A 168 11.41 3.53 -18.98
C GLY A 168 11.49 4.76 -19.87
N LEU A 169 12.39 5.68 -19.52
CA LEU A 169 12.63 6.92 -20.23
C LEU A 169 13.76 6.75 -21.25
N THR A 170 13.57 7.31 -22.43
CA THR A 170 14.63 7.43 -23.43
C THR A 170 15.51 8.64 -23.14
N ALA A 171 16.70 8.69 -23.75
CA ALA A 171 17.65 9.79 -23.55
C ALA A 171 17.12 11.16 -24.05
N ASP A 172 16.17 11.15 -24.99
CA ASP A 172 15.48 12.32 -25.53
C ASP A 172 14.17 12.66 -24.80
N GLY A 173 13.89 12.03 -23.65
CA GLY A 173 12.72 12.35 -22.82
C GLY A 173 11.41 11.68 -23.25
N GLY A 174 11.46 10.77 -24.22
CA GLY A 174 10.34 9.88 -24.54
C GLY A 174 10.14 8.79 -23.48
N VAL A 175 9.04 8.06 -23.59
CA VAL A 175 8.75 6.87 -22.77
C VAL A 175 8.66 5.67 -23.68
N CYS A 176 9.44 4.65 -23.37
CA CYS A 176 9.23 3.31 -23.91
C CYS A 176 8.50 2.47 -22.88
N TRP A 177 7.66 1.56 -23.38
CA TRP A 177 6.98 0.57 -22.56
C TRP A 177 7.00 -0.80 -23.18
N LYS A 178 6.78 -1.80 -22.33
CA LYS A 178 6.76 -3.21 -22.71
C LYS A 178 5.73 -3.97 -21.88
N VAL A 179 5.01 -4.86 -22.54
CA VAL A 179 4.08 -5.83 -21.95
C VAL A 179 4.62 -7.21 -22.27
N ALA A 180 4.88 -8.03 -21.26
CA ALA A 180 5.40 -9.38 -21.44
C ALA A 180 4.74 -10.39 -20.50
N GLY A 181 4.39 -11.54 -21.04
CA GLY A 181 3.71 -12.65 -20.36
C GLY A 181 3.41 -13.80 -21.33
N PRO A 182 2.68 -14.84 -20.90
CA PRO A 182 2.32 -15.96 -21.78
C PRO A 182 1.53 -15.47 -23.01
N GLY A 183 2.13 -15.62 -24.20
CA GLY A 183 1.49 -15.25 -25.46
C GLY A 183 1.49 -13.74 -25.78
N VAL A 184 2.14 -12.91 -24.97
CA VAL A 184 2.28 -11.47 -25.19
C VAL A 184 3.75 -11.05 -24.97
N ASP A 185 4.34 -10.42 -25.98
CA ASP A 185 5.68 -9.80 -25.89
C ASP A 185 5.70 -8.61 -26.84
N GLN A 186 5.26 -7.47 -26.34
CA GLN A 186 5.04 -6.27 -27.14
C GLN A 186 5.61 -5.05 -26.43
N GLY A 187 5.99 -4.04 -27.20
CA GLY A 187 6.46 -2.79 -26.66
C GLY A 187 6.50 -1.73 -27.74
N ALA A 188 6.48 -0.48 -27.32
CA ALA A 188 6.61 0.67 -28.19
C ALA A 188 7.26 1.82 -27.43
N CYS A 189 7.71 2.81 -28.18
CA CYS A 189 8.22 4.05 -27.64
C CYS A 189 7.39 5.21 -28.17
N ALA A 190 7.03 6.12 -27.27
CA ALA A 190 6.38 7.36 -27.62
C ALA A 190 7.37 8.53 -27.37
N PRO A 191 7.46 9.48 -28.30
CA PRO A 191 8.30 10.66 -28.09
C PRO A 191 7.76 11.52 -26.94
N GLU A 192 8.59 12.39 -26.37
CA GLU A 192 8.26 13.30 -25.25
C GLU A 192 6.92 14.03 -25.46
N ALA A 193 6.66 14.50 -26.68
CA ALA A 193 5.43 15.23 -27.04
C ALA A 193 4.14 14.41 -26.87
N ALA A 194 4.21 13.08 -26.85
CA ALA A 194 3.05 12.21 -26.65
C ALA A 194 2.67 12.05 -25.18
N LEU A 195 3.53 12.50 -24.24
CA LEU A 195 3.32 12.35 -22.79
C LEU A 195 2.43 13.44 -22.19
N SER A 196 1.94 14.39 -22.99
CA SER A 196 0.91 15.33 -22.53
C SER A 196 -0.48 14.70 -22.51
N GLU A 197 -0.66 13.54 -23.16
CA GLU A 197 -1.93 12.81 -23.24
C GLU A 197 -1.78 11.41 -22.63
N PRO A 198 -2.89 10.76 -22.22
CA PRO A 198 -2.84 9.36 -21.82
C PRO A 198 -2.31 8.46 -22.94
N VAL A 199 -1.38 7.57 -22.59
CA VAL A 199 -0.76 6.62 -23.52
C VAL A 199 -1.22 5.20 -23.16
N GLU A 200 -1.84 4.51 -24.11
CA GLU A 200 -2.15 3.08 -23.93
C GLU A 200 -0.86 2.25 -24.06
N VAL A 201 -0.57 1.48 -23.02
CA VAL A 201 0.60 0.61 -22.89
C VAL A 201 0.33 -0.77 -23.52
N SER A 202 -0.94 -1.14 -23.66
CA SER A 202 -1.40 -2.29 -24.43
C SER A 202 -1.66 -1.90 -25.89
N ASP A 203 -1.37 -2.78 -26.84
CA ASP A 203 -1.76 -2.59 -28.25
C ASP A 203 -3.22 -3.04 -28.54
N GLY A 204 -4.01 -3.24 -27.47
CA GLY A 204 -5.37 -3.80 -27.51
C GLY A 204 -5.44 -5.33 -27.66
N SER A 205 -4.32 -6.03 -27.90
CA SER A 205 -4.28 -7.50 -27.96
C SER A 205 -3.97 -8.14 -26.60
N ALA A 206 -3.36 -7.39 -25.69
CA ALA A 206 -3.13 -7.80 -24.32
C ALA A 206 -4.35 -7.49 -23.44
N ALA A 207 -4.97 -8.53 -22.88
CA ALA A 207 -5.93 -8.37 -21.79
C ALA A 207 -5.18 -8.55 -20.47
N PRO A 208 -5.25 -7.58 -19.55
CA PRO A 208 -6.04 -6.34 -19.61
C PRO A 208 -5.34 -5.14 -20.24
N ARG A 209 -6.14 -4.15 -20.67
CA ARG A 209 -5.63 -2.87 -21.17
C ARG A 209 -5.08 -2.00 -20.03
N VAL A 210 -3.95 -1.34 -20.28
CA VAL A 210 -3.23 -0.49 -19.30
C VAL A 210 -2.86 0.83 -19.95
N TRP A 211 -2.99 1.93 -19.22
CA TRP A 211 -2.66 3.28 -19.66
C TRP A 211 -1.72 3.98 -18.68
N LEU A 212 -0.80 4.77 -19.24
CA LEU A 212 -0.04 5.76 -18.50
C LEU A 212 -0.75 7.11 -18.63
N VAL A 213 -1.13 7.67 -17.49
CA VAL A 213 -1.86 8.95 -17.40
C VAL A 213 -0.97 9.97 -16.70
N PRO A 214 -0.67 11.13 -17.32
CA PRO A 214 0.14 12.16 -16.69
C PRO A 214 -0.51 12.69 -15.40
N ALA A 215 0.27 13.02 -14.36
CA ALA A 215 -0.28 13.55 -13.09
C ALA A 215 -1.10 14.86 -13.23
N GLY A 216 -0.93 15.58 -14.35
CA GLY A 216 -1.67 16.81 -14.66
C GLY A 216 -2.76 16.63 -15.72
N ALA A 217 -3.13 15.39 -16.07
CA ALA A 217 -4.16 15.14 -17.07
C ALA A 217 -5.49 15.80 -16.66
N THR A 218 -6.06 16.59 -17.57
CA THR A 218 -7.34 17.27 -17.35
C THR A 218 -8.51 16.30 -17.42
N ASP A 219 -9.67 16.66 -16.86
CA ASP A 219 -10.89 15.85 -16.96
C ASP A 219 -11.24 15.51 -18.43
N ALA A 220 -11.02 16.44 -19.36
CA ALA A 220 -11.26 16.20 -20.79
C ALA A 220 -10.37 15.08 -21.36
N GLN A 221 -9.20 14.83 -20.77
CA GLN A 221 -8.28 13.77 -21.18
C GLN A 221 -8.61 12.42 -20.49
N THR A 222 -9.18 12.44 -19.29
CA THR A 222 -9.47 11.22 -18.50
C THR A 222 -10.91 10.74 -18.61
N GLU A 223 -11.86 11.62 -18.96
CA GLU A 223 -13.27 11.28 -19.14
C GLU A 223 -13.49 10.20 -20.22
N PRO A 224 -12.80 10.22 -21.39
CA PRO A 224 -12.92 9.14 -22.38
C PRO A 224 -12.48 7.78 -21.83
N LEU A 225 -11.38 7.73 -21.07
CA LEU A 225 -10.90 6.49 -20.44
C LEU A 225 -11.93 5.96 -19.43
N THR A 226 -12.48 6.85 -18.62
CA THR A 226 -13.51 6.49 -17.63
C THR A 226 -14.77 5.96 -18.31
N ALA A 227 -15.18 6.57 -19.43
CA ALA A 227 -16.31 6.13 -20.24
C ALA A 227 -16.08 4.73 -20.88
N GLU A 228 -14.84 4.37 -21.17
CA GLU A 228 -14.43 3.03 -21.61
C GLU A 228 -14.34 2.01 -20.47
N GLY A 229 -14.63 2.41 -19.22
CA GLY A 229 -14.52 1.53 -18.05
C GLY A 229 -13.08 1.35 -17.56
N VAL A 230 -12.18 2.27 -17.91
CA VAL A 230 -10.83 2.32 -17.36
C VAL A 230 -10.86 3.09 -16.04
N VAL A 231 -10.21 2.56 -15.02
CA VAL A 231 -10.17 3.17 -13.69
C VAL A 231 -8.73 3.50 -13.26
N PRO A 232 -8.54 4.56 -12.45
CA PRO A 232 -7.24 4.82 -11.83
C PRO A 232 -6.82 3.61 -10.99
N TYR A 233 -5.59 3.16 -11.18
CA TYR A 233 -5.04 2.00 -10.48
C TYR A 233 -3.99 2.39 -9.47
N VAL A 234 -2.86 2.95 -9.94
CA VAL A 234 -1.85 3.61 -9.11
C VAL A 234 -1.56 4.99 -9.71
N HIS A 235 -0.75 5.79 -9.02
CA HIS A 235 -0.46 7.15 -9.47
C HIS A 235 0.12 7.15 -10.89
N GLY A 236 -0.65 7.70 -11.83
CA GLY A 236 -0.31 7.78 -13.25
C GLY A 236 -0.48 6.47 -14.05
N VAL A 237 -1.12 5.46 -13.48
CA VAL A 237 -1.40 4.18 -14.16
C VAL A 237 -2.88 3.87 -14.03
N TRP A 238 -3.54 3.65 -15.15
CA TRP A 238 -4.95 3.35 -15.25
C TRP A 238 -5.12 1.99 -15.93
N VAL A 239 -6.11 1.20 -15.50
CA VAL A 239 -6.33 -0.15 -16.03
C VAL A 239 -7.80 -0.38 -16.30
N GLU A 240 -8.12 -1.32 -17.18
CA GLU A 240 -9.51 -1.75 -17.38
C GLU A 240 -10.12 -2.23 -16.06
N ALA A 241 -11.33 -1.77 -15.71
CA ALA A 241 -11.97 -2.07 -14.42
C ALA A 241 -12.10 -3.59 -14.16
N SER A 242 -12.28 -4.39 -15.22
CA SER A 242 -12.33 -5.84 -15.15
C SER A 242 -11.05 -6.43 -14.54
N ALA A 243 -9.88 -5.86 -14.83
CA ALA A 243 -8.59 -6.27 -14.28
C ALA A 243 -8.14 -5.54 -13.02
N ALA A 244 -8.77 -4.41 -12.70
CA ALA A 244 -8.64 -3.82 -11.38
C ALA A 244 -9.26 -4.70 -10.29
N THR A 245 -10.13 -5.64 -10.66
CA THR A 245 -10.73 -6.60 -9.74
C THR A 245 -9.68 -7.63 -9.32
N PRO A 246 -9.28 -7.70 -8.04
CA PRO A 246 -8.44 -8.81 -7.60
C PRO A 246 -9.19 -10.12 -7.87
N PRO A 247 -8.49 -11.25 -8.08
CA PRO A 247 -9.09 -12.59 -8.16
C PRO A 247 -9.62 -13.03 -6.79
N VAL A 248 -10.59 -12.29 -6.26
CA VAL A 248 -11.34 -12.56 -5.04
C VAL A 248 -12.33 -13.71 -5.24
N ASP A 249 -12.43 -14.23 -6.46
CA ASP A 249 -13.34 -15.31 -6.84
C ASP A 249 -13.13 -16.58 -6.02
N ARG A 250 -11.93 -16.78 -5.47
CA ARG A 250 -11.61 -17.92 -4.60
C ARG A 250 -11.88 -17.69 -3.12
N TYR A 251 -12.34 -16.50 -2.73
CA TYR A 251 -12.61 -16.16 -1.35
C TYR A 251 -14.06 -15.71 -1.18
N ALA A 252 -14.95 -16.63 -0.80
CA ALA A 252 -16.38 -16.36 -0.66
C ALA A 252 -16.69 -15.10 0.15
N GLN A 253 -15.93 -14.83 1.20
CA GLN A 253 -16.14 -13.66 2.06
C GLN A 253 -15.73 -12.34 1.39
N LEU A 254 -14.78 -12.35 0.46
CA LEU A 254 -14.42 -11.18 -0.33
C LEU A 254 -15.43 -10.91 -1.46
N ARG A 255 -16.12 -11.95 -1.96
CA ARG A 255 -17.20 -11.82 -2.97
C ARG A 255 -18.48 -11.21 -2.41
N ALA A 256 -18.72 -11.32 -1.11
CA ALA A 256 -19.94 -10.79 -0.50
C ALA A 256 -19.99 -9.26 -0.63
N ALA A 257 -21.19 -8.74 -0.89
CA ALA A 257 -21.41 -7.30 -0.87
C ALA A 257 -21.03 -6.75 0.52
N PRO A 258 -20.33 -5.60 0.60
CA PRO A 258 -20.02 -5.00 1.87
C PRO A 258 -21.29 -4.79 2.69
N THR A 259 -21.21 -5.12 3.96
CA THR A 259 -22.25 -4.98 4.96
C THR A 259 -21.96 -3.78 5.85
N ALA A 260 -22.95 -3.29 6.60
CA ALA A 260 -22.73 -2.24 7.60
C ALA A 260 -21.76 -2.67 8.73
N ALA A 261 -21.43 -3.96 8.85
CA ALA A 261 -20.39 -4.45 9.76
C ALA A 261 -18.98 -4.20 9.20
N ASP A 262 -18.81 -4.21 7.87
CA ASP A 262 -17.52 -3.88 7.23
C ASP A 262 -17.16 -2.41 7.40
N GLU A 263 -18.16 -1.52 7.45
CA GLU A 263 -17.97 -0.08 7.70
C GLU A 263 -17.51 0.23 9.14
N ARG A 264 -17.69 -0.71 10.09
CA ARG A 264 -17.35 -0.52 11.51
C ARG A 264 -15.90 -0.72 11.85
N ALA A 265 -15.03 -1.03 10.89
CA ALA A 265 -13.59 -1.02 11.04
C ALA A 265 -13.07 0.42 11.31
N ALA A 266 -13.48 1.00 12.44
CA ALA A 266 -13.11 2.33 12.90
C ALA A 266 -11.76 2.23 13.61
N GLY A 267 -10.76 2.94 13.09
CA GLY A 267 -9.37 2.89 13.57
C GLY A 267 -8.33 2.70 12.47
N PHE A 268 -8.75 2.39 11.24
CA PHE A 268 -7.85 2.19 10.11
C PHE A 268 -7.24 3.47 9.53
N GLU A 269 -7.72 4.64 9.94
CA GLU A 269 -7.15 5.95 9.54
C GLU A 269 -5.68 6.11 9.97
N TYR A 270 -5.19 5.32 10.95
CA TYR A 270 -3.86 5.49 11.53
C TYR A 270 -2.73 4.70 10.85
N ALA A 271 -3.04 3.67 10.05
CA ALA A 271 -2.02 2.70 9.62
C ALA A 271 -1.29 3.07 8.29
N GLY A 272 -1.35 4.33 7.85
CA GLY A 272 -0.68 4.75 6.60
C GLY A 272 -1.24 4.06 5.35
N ILE A 273 -2.44 3.49 5.43
CA ILE A 273 -3.02 2.63 4.40
C ILE A 273 -3.83 3.44 3.36
N ASN A 274 -3.26 4.56 2.91
CA ASN A 274 -3.83 5.30 1.77
C ASN A 274 -3.79 4.50 0.46
N ALA A 275 -3.10 3.36 0.47
CA ALA A 275 -3.01 2.46 -0.65
C ALA A 275 -4.10 1.37 -0.64
N ILE A 276 -5.07 1.31 0.28
CA ILE A 276 -6.19 0.36 0.09
C ILE A 276 -7.19 0.93 -0.91
N VAL A 277 -7.62 0.11 -1.86
CA VAL A 277 -8.69 0.46 -2.81
C VAL A 277 -9.96 0.81 -2.02
N PRO A 278 -10.53 2.01 -2.18
CA PRO A 278 -11.73 2.42 -1.46
C PRO A 278 -12.86 1.38 -1.62
N GLY A 279 -13.49 1.02 -0.49
CA GLY A 279 -14.57 0.03 -0.49
C GLY A 279 -14.13 -1.43 -0.66
N SER A 280 -12.82 -1.72 -0.72
CA SER A 280 -12.30 -3.10 -0.74
C SER A 280 -12.08 -3.70 0.65
N LEU A 281 -12.12 -2.88 1.70
CA LEU A 281 -11.95 -3.33 3.08
C LEU A 281 -13.10 -4.26 3.48
N ARG A 282 -12.77 -5.40 4.09
CA ARG A 282 -13.72 -6.38 4.61
C ARG A 282 -13.31 -6.79 6.02
N LEU A 283 -14.27 -6.75 6.94
CA LEU A 283 -14.11 -7.32 8.27
C LEU A 283 -14.28 -8.83 8.16
N LEU A 284 -13.21 -9.57 8.42
CA LEU A 284 -13.25 -11.03 8.37
C LEU A 284 -13.75 -11.61 9.69
N TYR A 285 -13.25 -11.07 10.81
CA TYR A 285 -13.59 -11.53 12.15
C TYR A 285 -13.36 -10.43 13.19
N GLU A 286 -14.24 -10.38 14.18
CA GLU A 286 -14.08 -9.57 15.40
C GLU A 286 -14.52 -10.42 16.59
N GLY A 287 -13.59 -10.74 17.48
CA GLY A 287 -13.85 -11.60 18.63
C GLY A 287 -12.75 -11.51 19.70
N GLU A 288 -12.71 -12.48 20.60
CA GLU A 288 -11.76 -12.50 21.73
C GLU A 288 -10.31 -12.68 21.27
N GLU A 289 -10.14 -13.34 20.12
CA GLU A 289 -8.86 -13.62 19.46
C GLU A 289 -8.32 -12.39 18.72
N GLY A 290 -9.13 -11.34 18.57
CA GLY A 290 -8.76 -10.09 17.91
C GLY A 290 -9.68 -9.69 16.77
N THR A 291 -9.28 -8.60 16.10
CA THR A 291 -9.94 -8.10 14.90
C THR A 291 -9.09 -8.42 13.68
N PHE A 292 -9.69 -9.04 12.67
CA PHE A 292 -9.01 -9.41 11.44
C PHE A 292 -9.72 -8.77 10.25
N VAL A 293 -8.97 -8.05 9.44
CA VAL A 293 -9.48 -7.27 8.33
C VAL A 293 -8.63 -7.54 7.11
N VAL A 294 -9.24 -7.57 5.94
CA VAL A 294 -8.55 -7.67 4.67
C VAL A 294 -8.94 -6.49 3.79
N GLY A 295 -7.99 -5.95 3.04
CA GLY A 295 -8.24 -4.94 2.03
C GLY A 295 -7.42 -5.22 0.80
N ALA A 296 -7.95 -4.87 -0.37
CA ALA A 296 -7.16 -4.93 -1.60
C ALA A 296 -6.29 -3.69 -1.71
N LEU A 297 -5.02 -3.87 -2.08
CA LEU A 297 -4.21 -2.80 -2.63
C LEU A 297 -4.40 -2.70 -4.14
N PRO A 298 -4.11 -1.55 -4.75
CA PRO A 298 -3.61 -1.49 -6.11
C PRO A 298 -2.48 -2.51 -6.24
N LEU A 299 -2.47 -3.30 -7.30
CA LEU A 299 -1.54 -4.43 -7.40
C LEU A 299 -2.28 -5.76 -7.59
N GLY A 300 -3.58 -5.80 -7.27
CA GLY A 300 -4.30 -7.05 -7.01
C GLY A 300 -3.85 -7.74 -5.72
N LYS A 301 -2.88 -7.19 -4.98
CA LYS A 301 -2.42 -7.70 -3.69
C LYS A 301 -3.52 -7.54 -2.65
N LEU A 302 -3.67 -8.54 -1.79
CA LEU A 302 -4.54 -8.44 -0.62
C LEU A 302 -3.63 -8.20 0.59
N CYS A 303 -3.92 -7.12 1.31
CA CYS A 303 -3.35 -6.88 2.63
C CYS A 303 -4.29 -7.43 3.69
N PHE A 304 -3.74 -8.28 4.54
CA PHE A 304 -4.39 -8.75 5.75
C PHE A 304 -3.83 -7.99 6.95
N PHE A 305 -4.73 -7.58 7.83
CA PHE A 305 -4.42 -6.85 9.06
C PHE A 305 -4.98 -7.64 10.24
N SER A 306 -4.14 -7.93 11.22
CA SER A 306 -4.53 -8.55 12.48
C SER A 306 -4.33 -7.56 13.63
N PHE A 307 -5.31 -7.48 14.51
CA PHE A 307 -5.27 -6.66 15.72
C PHE A 307 -5.57 -7.55 16.92
N VAL A 308 -4.51 -8.06 17.55
CA VAL A 308 -4.60 -9.04 18.64
C VAL A 308 -3.95 -8.44 19.88
N GLY A 309 -4.71 -8.32 20.98
CA GLY A 309 -4.15 -7.91 22.29
C GLY A 309 -3.43 -6.56 22.31
N GLY A 310 -3.79 -5.61 21.44
CA GLY A 310 -3.12 -4.31 21.32
C GLY A 310 -1.85 -4.30 20.45
N SER A 311 -1.49 -5.46 19.88
CA SER A 311 -0.53 -5.55 18.77
C SER A 311 -1.25 -5.47 17.43
N SER A 312 -0.59 -4.89 16.42
CA SER A 312 -1.09 -4.87 15.04
C SER A 312 -0.05 -5.49 14.10
N GLY A 313 -0.46 -6.48 13.32
CA GLY A 313 0.31 -7.05 12.23
C GLY A 313 -0.33 -6.71 10.89
N SER A 314 0.48 -6.51 9.86
CA SER A 314 -0.01 -6.41 8.48
C SER A 314 0.88 -7.22 7.56
N MET A 315 0.27 -7.95 6.63
CA MET A 315 1.01 -8.60 5.56
C MET A 315 0.23 -8.45 4.25
N CYS A 316 0.95 -8.06 3.20
CA CYS A 316 0.39 -7.87 1.88
C CYS A 316 1.06 -8.85 0.92
N GLN A 317 0.25 -9.73 0.33
CA GLN A 317 0.73 -10.74 -0.61
C GLN A 317 -0.13 -10.75 -1.87
N PRO A 318 0.45 -11.17 -3.01
CA PRO A 318 -0.34 -11.47 -4.20
C PRO A 318 -1.36 -12.59 -3.88
N PRO A 319 -2.57 -12.58 -4.46
CA PRO A 319 -3.64 -13.53 -4.17
C PRO A 319 -3.23 -15.00 -4.33
N GLU A 320 -2.30 -15.28 -5.23
CA GLU A 320 -1.77 -16.62 -5.49
C GLU A 320 -0.92 -17.13 -4.32
N GLN A 321 -0.18 -16.25 -3.63
CA GLN A 321 0.58 -16.62 -2.43
C GLN A 321 -0.33 -16.79 -1.21
N LEU A 322 -1.40 -16.00 -1.14
CA LEU A 322 -2.45 -16.18 -0.13
C LEU A 322 -3.25 -17.47 -0.34
N ALA A 323 -3.31 -17.97 -1.58
CA ALA A 323 -4.06 -19.16 -1.91
C ALA A 323 -3.38 -20.50 -1.50
N GLY A 324 -2.17 -20.44 -0.93
CA GLY A 324 -1.47 -21.62 -0.38
C GLY A 324 -1.58 -21.76 1.14
N GLU A 325 -0.74 -22.60 1.76
CA GLU A 325 -0.51 -22.62 3.22
C GLU A 325 0.27 -21.37 3.70
N GLY A 326 -0.08 -20.19 3.19
CA GLY A 326 0.51 -18.93 3.62
C GLY A 326 0.16 -18.69 5.08
N SER A 327 1.14 -18.89 5.97
CA SER A 327 1.01 -18.49 7.37
C SER A 327 0.97 -16.97 7.44
N LEU A 328 -0.13 -16.41 7.91
CA LEU A 328 -0.31 -14.99 8.12
C LEU A 328 0.19 -14.60 9.51
N GLY A 329 1.45 -14.18 9.56
CA GLY A 329 2.06 -13.45 10.67
C GLY A 329 1.98 -14.14 12.04
N SER A 330 3.14 -14.54 12.56
CA SER A 330 3.28 -14.84 13.99
C SER A 330 3.11 -13.54 14.77
N THR A 331 2.03 -13.39 15.54
CA THR A 331 1.99 -12.38 16.61
C THR A 331 2.46 -13.02 17.89
N GLU A 332 3.55 -12.49 18.43
CA GLU A 332 4.10 -12.88 19.72
C GLU A 332 3.39 -12.07 20.79
N ASP A 333 2.46 -12.71 21.51
CA ASP A 333 2.12 -12.24 22.85
C ASP A 333 3.12 -12.88 23.84
N GLN A 334 3.22 -12.37 25.07
CA GLN A 334 4.21 -12.86 26.04
C GLN A 334 4.09 -14.36 26.40
N GLN A 335 3.02 -15.05 25.95
CA GLN A 335 2.67 -16.41 26.33
C GLN A 335 2.35 -17.32 25.14
N SER A 336 2.08 -16.79 23.96
CA SER A 336 1.68 -17.56 22.79
C SER A 336 2.14 -16.93 21.46
N ILE A 337 2.48 -17.80 20.50
CA ILE A 337 2.61 -17.44 19.10
C ILE A 337 1.29 -17.78 18.45
N SER A 338 0.61 -16.77 17.93
CA SER A 338 -0.59 -17.00 17.13
C SER A 338 -0.29 -16.91 15.65
N THR A 339 -0.78 -17.90 14.89
CA THR A 339 -0.71 -17.94 13.43
C THR A 339 -2.12 -17.91 12.88
N THR A 340 -2.34 -17.04 11.89
CA THR A 340 -3.61 -16.94 11.19
C THR A 340 -3.44 -17.40 9.75
N TRP A 341 -4.48 -17.90 9.11
CA TRP A 341 -4.47 -18.28 7.69
C TRP A 341 -5.74 -17.79 7.01
N LEU A 342 -5.57 -17.14 5.85
CA LEU A 342 -6.67 -16.85 4.93
C LEU A 342 -6.60 -17.91 3.82
N VAL A 343 -7.67 -18.66 3.62
CA VAL A 343 -7.68 -19.92 2.87
C VAL A 343 -8.70 -19.86 1.74
N PRO A 344 -8.36 -20.26 0.51
CA PRO A 344 -9.34 -20.35 -0.59
C PRO A 344 -10.49 -21.31 -0.33
N ASP A 345 -11.64 -21.04 -0.97
CA ASP A 345 -12.86 -21.87 -0.94
C ASP A 345 -12.61 -23.32 -1.39
N ASP A 346 -11.64 -23.52 -2.29
CA ASP A 346 -11.31 -24.81 -2.90
C ASP A 346 -10.23 -25.60 -2.17
N LEU A 347 -9.63 -25.05 -1.11
CA LEU A 347 -8.63 -25.77 -0.30
C LEU A 347 -9.33 -26.77 0.65
N ASP A 348 -8.89 -28.03 0.63
CA ASP A 348 -9.37 -29.03 1.58
C ASP A 348 -8.81 -28.78 2.99
N THR A 349 -9.65 -28.23 3.87
CA THR A 349 -9.30 -27.96 5.27
C THR A 349 -9.80 -29.04 6.24
N SER A 350 -10.27 -30.20 5.76
CA SER A 350 -10.88 -31.22 6.62
C SER A 350 -9.94 -31.78 7.71
N GLY A 351 -8.63 -31.80 7.45
CA GLY A 351 -7.61 -32.25 8.41
C GLY A 351 -7.13 -31.17 9.40
N TRP A 352 -7.48 -29.91 9.20
CA TRP A 352 -6.92 -28.78 9.96
C TRP A 352 -7.30 -28.77 11.44
N PRO A 353 -8.52 -29.16 11.85
CA PRO A 353 -8.86 -29.30 13.27
C PRO A 353 -7.95 -30.28 14.02
N ALA A 354 -7.48 -31.36 13.37
CA ALA A 354 -6.59 -32.34 14.00
C ALA A 354 -5.18 -31.76 14.26
N LEU A 355 -4.82 -30.69 13.56
CA LEU A 355 -3.57 -29.94 13.75
C LEU A 355 -3.73 -28.79 14.77
N GLY A 356 -4.85 -28.72 15.50
CA GLY A 356 -5.11 -27.65 16.48
C GLY A 356 -5.54 -26.32 15.88
N ARG A 357 -5.82 -26.27 14.57
CA ARG A 357 -6.33 -25.06 13.91
C ARG A 357 -7.84 -24.95 14.11
N ARG A 358 -8.32 -23.76 14.47
CA ARG A 358 -9.75 -23.46 14.61
C ARG A 358 -10.18 -22.48 13.53
N GLN A 359 -11.32 -22.74 12.93
CA GLN A 359 -11.94 -21.82 11.98
C GLN A 359 -12.64 -20.68 12.74
N LEU A 360 -12.26 -19.44 12.46
CA LEU A 360 -12.87 -18.24 13.06
C LEU A 360 -14.02 -17.69 12.18
N ALA A 361 -13.83 -17.74 10.86
CA ALA A 361 -14.81 -17.33 9.85
C ALA A 361 -14.64 -18.19 8.58
N PRO A 362 -15.57 -18.12 7.60
CA PRO A 362 -15.32 -18.65 6.27
C PRO A 362 -13.94 -18.20 5.78
N ASN A 363 -13.11 -19.14 5.33
CA ASN A 363 -11.77 -18.88 4.82
C ASN A 363 -10.76 -18.32 5.84
N LEU A 364 -11.11 -18.16 7.12
CA LEU A 364 -10.21 -17.65 8.15
C LEU A 364 -9.98 -18.72 9.23
N TRP A 365 -8.73 -19.15 9.36
CA TRP A 365 -8.28 -20.13 10.35
C TRP A 365 -7.24 -19.53 11.28
N TYR A 366 -7.20 -20.03 12.50
CA TYR A 366 -6.35 -19.52 13.56
C TYR A 366 -5.81 -20.67 14.41
N ALA A 367 -4.57 -20.56 14.85
CA ALA A 367 -3.99 -21.42 15.87
C ALA A 367 -3.12 -20.58 16.79
N SER A 368 -3.28 -20.80 18.09
CA SER A 368 -2.37 -20.28 19.11
C SER A 368 -1.56 -21.43 19.66
N GLU A 369 -0.25 -21.38 19.49
CA GLU A 369 0.65 -22.29 20.16
C GLU A 369 1.21 -21.60 21.40
N PRO A 370 1.10 -22.22 22.59
CA PRO A 370 1.77 -21.67 23.77
C PRO A 370 3.27 -21.63 23.47
N ILE A 371 3.90 -20.50 23.76
CA ILE A 371 5.35 -20.42 23.69
C ILE A 371 5.86 -21.46 24.69
N PRO A 372 6.64 -22.47 24.26
CA PRO A 372 7.18 -23.44 25.19
C PRO A 372 7.91 -22.63 26.27
N PRO A 373 7.65 -22.90 27.56
CA PRO A 373 8.20 -22.09 28.64
C PRO A 373 9.68 -21.95 28.38
N TYR A 374 10.11 -20.71 28.15
CA TYR A 374 11.53 -20.43 28.02
C TYR A 374 12.12 -20.76 29.38
N THR A 375 12.62 -21.98 29.53
CA THR A 375 13.65 -22.28 30.49
C THR A 375 14.88 -21.62 29.91
N PRO A 376 15.29 -20.42 30.38
CA PRO A 376 16.66 -20.02 30.15
C PRO A 376 17.48 -21.20 30.66
N GLU A 377 18.20 -21.88 29.77
CA GLU A 377 19.34 -22.62 30.24
C GLU A 377 20.10 -21.61 31.11
N PRO A 378 20.38 -21.94 32.39
CA PRO A 378 21.05 -21.01 33.27
C PRO A 378 22.26 -20.53 32.50
N VAL A 379 22.31 -19.23 32.19
CA VAL A 379 23.38 -18.65 31.39
C VAL A 379 24.63 -19.01 32.14
N ARG A 380 25.29 -20.09 31.68
CA ARG A 380 26.48 -20.59 32.32
C ARG A 380 27.47 -19.50 32.04
N SER A 381 27.78 -18.73 33.07
CA SER A 381 28.83 -17.72 32.99
C SER A 381 30.07 -18.46 32.50
N LEU A 382 30.43 -18.21 31.25
CA LEU A 382 31.63 -18.77 30.67
C LEU A 382 32.76 -18.31 31.59
N THR A 383 33.59 -19.24 32.01
CA THR A 383 34.84 -18.86 32.65
C THR A 383 35.63 -17.97 31.68
N PRO A 384 36.52 -17.07 32.14
CA PRO A 384 37.35 -16.26 31.25
C PRO A 384 38.10 -17.10 30.21
N GLN A 385 38.44 -18.34 30.55
CA GLN A 385 39.08 -19.31 29.66
C GLN A 385 38.12 -19.84 28.58
N GLU A 386 36.85 -20.09 28.90
CA GLU A 386 35.83 -20.50 27.92
C GLU A 386 35.40 -19.36 27.01
N GLU A 387 35.36 -18.13 27.53
CA GLU A 387 35.09 -16.94 26.71
C GLU A 387 36.24 -16.68 25.72
N GLN A 388 37.49 -16.85 26.16
CA GLN A 388 38.65 -16.76 25.26
C GLN A 388 38.65 -17.87 24.21
N ALA A 389 38.35 -19.12 24.61
CA ALA A 389 38.25 -20.24 23.67
C ALA A 389 37.12 -20.04 22.64
N ALA A 390 35.98 -19.48 23.04
CA ALA A 390 34.88 -19.15 22.14
C ALA A 390 35.28 -18.03 21.15
N ARG A 391 36.01 -17.00 21.61
CA ARG A 391 36.56 -15.94 20.74
C ARG A 391 37.57 -16.50 19.75
N GLU A 392 38.48 -17.37 20.19
CA GLU A 392 39.47 -18.04 19.33
C GLU A 392 38.78 -18.95 18.30
N GLN A 393 37.75 -19.70 18.70
CA GLN A 393 36.94 -20.50 17.76
C GLN A 393 36.18 -19.63 16.77
N GLN A 394 35.64 -18.48 17.20
CA GLN A 394 34.94 -17.56 16.32
C GLN A 394 35.89 -16.87 15.34
N GLU A 395 37.09 -16.51 15.77
CA GLU A 395 38.15 -16.00 14.90
C GLU A 395 38.65 -17.06 13.92
N GLU A 396 38.80 -18.31 14.36
CA GLU A 396 39.22 -19.41 13.50
C GLU A 396 38.13 -19.80 12.50
N PHE A 397 36.86 -19.79 12.90
CA PHE A 397 35.72 -19.95 12.00
C PHE A 397 35.66 -18.79 10.99
N ALA A 398 35.88 -17.55 11.42
CA ALA A 398 35.95 -16.40 10.52
C ALA A 398 37.12 -16.54 9.52
N ARG A 399 38.31 -16.94 9.98
CA ARG A 399 39.46 -17.22 9.11
C ARG A 399 39.18 -18.38 8.15
N GLN A 400 38.57 -19.46 8.60
CA GLN A 400 38.18 -20.58 7.75
C GLN A 400 37.11 -20.17 6.74
N ALA A 401 36.13 -19.35 7.10
CA ALA A 401 35.13 -18.82 6.18
C ALA A 401 35.76 -17.91 5.11
N THR A 402 36.76 -17.11 5.45
CA THR A 402 37.53 -16.33 4.45
C THR A 402 38.38 -17.22 3.53
N LEU A 403 38.91 -18.33 4.05
CA LEU A 403 39.76 -19.26 3.29
C LEU A 403 38.96 -20.27 2.44
N SER A 404 37.71 -20.55 2.81
CA SER A 404 36.89 -21.59 2.14
C SER A 404 36.45 -21.19 0.73
N GLY A 405 36.66 -19.94 0.33
CA GLY A 405 36.17 -19.40 -0.92
C GLY A 405 34.65 -19.43 -1.02
N ARG A 406 34.11 -18.65 -1.94
CA ARG A 406 32.75 -18.83 -2.46
C ARG A 406 32.88 -19.21 -3.93
N PRO A 407 31.99 -20.06 -4.46
CA PRO A 407 32.02 -20.39 -5.87
C PRO A 407 31.75 -19.11 -6.67
N ALA A 408 32.61 -18.83 -7.65
CA ALA A 408 32.37 -17.75 -8.58
C ALA A 408 31.06 -18.02 -9.35
N PRO A 409 30.14 -17.04 -9.44
CA PRO A 409 28.85 -17.24 -10.09
C PRO A 409 29.01 -17.37 -11.61
N GLU A 410 28.08 -18.08 -12.25
CA GLU A 410 28.01 -18.16 -13.71
C GLU A 410 27.66 -16.79 -14.30
N VAL A 411 28.52 -16.29 -15.18
CA VAL A 411 28.34 -15.00 -15.85
C VAL A 411 28.55 -15.07 -17.37
N VAL A 412 28.90 -16.24 -17.91
CA VAL A 412 29.01 -16.45 -19.36
C VAL A 412 27.61 -16.42 -19.97
N GLY A 413 27.46 -15.70 -21.08
CA GLY A 413 26.18 -15.47 -21.73
C GLY A 413 25.35 -14.35 -21.12
N LEU A 414 25.92 -13.55 -20.21
CA LEU A 414 25.32 -12.29 -19.75
C LEU A 414 25.97 -11.10 -20.46
N SER A 415 25.30 -9.94 -20.44
CA SER A 415 25.93 -8.68 -20.80
C SER A 415 27.00 -8.28 -19.78
N GLN A 416 27.95 -7.43 -20.17
CA GLN A 416 28.97 -6.91 -19.26
C GLN A 416 28.37 -6.25 -18.00
N ALA A 417 27.25 -5.52 -18.15
CA ALA A 417 26.59 -4.83 -17.05
C ALA A 417 25.94 -5.82 -16.06
N GLU A 418 25.24 -6.83 -16.57
CA GLU A 418 24.63 -7.89 -15.75
C GLU A 418 25.70 -8.71 -15.02
N ALA A 419 26.79 -9.06 -15.71
CA ALA A 419 27.90 -9.77 -15.11
C ALA A 419 28.56 -8.97 -13.98
N ALA A 420 28.81 -7.67 -14.18
CA ALA A 420 29.36 -6.80 -13.14
C ALA A 420 28.45 -6.72 -11.90
N TRP A 421 27.13 -6.62 -12.11
CA TRP A 421 26.16 -6.57 -11.03
C TRP A 421 26.06 -7.89 -10.24
N ILE A 422 26.09 -9.04 -10.94
CA ILE A 422 26.14 -10.34 -10.26
C ILE A 422 27.42 -10.45 -9.43
N LEU A 423 28.57 -10.13 -10.01
CA LEU A 423 29.86 -10.22 -9.33
C LEU A 423 29.93 -9.31 -8.09
N GLU A 424 29.36 -8.11 -8.14
CA GLU A 424 29.28 -7.20 -7.00
C GLU A 424 28.47 -7.79 -5.83
N ARG A 425 27.35 -8.48 -6.11
CA ARG A 425 26.56 -9.18 -5.07
C ARG A 425 27.30 -10.32 -4.40
N TYR A 426 28.27 -10.90 -5.10
CA TYR A 426 29.16 -11.93 -4.56
C TYR A 426 30.43 -11.35 -3.95
N HIS A 427 30.55 -10.02 -3.85
CA HIS A 427 31.75 -9.30 -3.38
C HIS A 427 33.01 -9.67 -4.18
N LEU A 428 32.85 -9.91 -5.48
CA LEU A 428 33.92 -10.19 -6.43
C LEU A 428 34.03 -9.00 -7.39
N PRO A 429 35.00 -8.08 -7.24
CA PRO A 429 35.11 -6.94 -8.13
C PRO A 429 35.50 -7.37 -9.56
N VAL A 430 35.03 -6.66 -10.58
CA VAL A 430 35.57 -6.83 -11.94
C VAL A 430 36.98 -6.23 -11.98
N SER A 431 37.99 -7.05 -12.28
CA SER A 431 39.38 -6.58 -12.31
C SER A 431 39.81 -6.04 -13.67
N GLU A 432 39.32 -6.66 -14.74
CA GLU A 432 39.68 -6.34 -16.12
C GLU A 432 38.55 -6.76 -17.06
N VAL A 433 38.44 -6.08 -18.20
CA VAL A 433 37.52 -6.43 -19.28
C VAL A 433 38.30 -6.46 -20.60
N THR A 434 38.31 -7.61 -21.29
CA THR A 434 38.98 -7.78 -22.58
C THR A 434 37.97 -8.10 -23.68
N VAL A 435 37.87 -7.22 -24.66
CA VAL A 435 37.05 -7.44 -25.85
C VAL A 435 37.82 -8.28 -26.87
N ARG A 436 37.24 -9.36 -27.36
CA ARG A 436 37.85 -10.26 -28.36
C ARG A 436 36.84 -10.77 -29.37
N ASP A 437 37.32 -11.11 -30.57
CA ASP A 437 36.48 -11.73 -31.59
C ASP A 437 36.06 -13.13 -31.11
N ALA A 438 34.75 -13.33 -30.93
CA ALA A 438 34.21 -14.53 -30.28
C ALA A 438 33.17 -15.23 -31.16
N GLY A 439 33.58 -15.64 -32.37
CA GLY A 439 32.80 -16.53 -33.23
C GLY A 439 31.34 -16.11 -33.39
N SER A 440 30.41 -16.99 -32.97
CA SER A 440 28.96 -16.80 -33.08
C SER A 440 28.32 -16.17 -31.84
N ALA A 441 29.09 -15.74 -30.84
CA ALA A 441 28.53 -15.09 -29.65
C ALA A 441 28.03 -13.67 -30.01
N PRO A 442 26.89 -13.22 -29.47
CA PRO A 442 26.42 -11.85 -29.68
C PRO A 442 27.42 -10.83 -29.12
N SER A 443 27.64 -9.74 -29.85
CA SER A 443 28.49 -8.63 -29.42
C SER A 443 28.03 -8.09 -28.06
N GLY A 444 28.97 -7.74 -27.19
CA GLY A 444 28.69 -7.22 -25.84
C GLY A 444 28.43 -8.28 -24.76
N MET A 445 28.39 -9.57 -25.13
CA MET A 445 28.18 -10.67 -24.19
C MET A 445 29.49 -11.21 -23.61
N VAL A 446 29.48 -11.59 -22.34
CA VAL A 446 30.56 -12.30 -21.68
C VAL A 446 30.67 -13.70 -22.28
N VAL A 447 31.83 -14.00 -22.86
CA VAL A 447 32.14 -15.32 -23.43
C VAL A 447 33.06 -16.15 -22.54
N LYS A 448 33.64 -15.53 -21.51
CA LYS A 448 34.43 -16.20 -20.48
C LYS A 448 34.61 -15.27 -19.28
N ALA A 449 34.66 -15.86 -18.09
CA ALA A 449 35.20 -15.23 -16.90
C ALA A 449 36.41 -16.02 -16.38
N THR A 450 37.35 -15.32 -15.74
CA THR A 450 38.45 -15.93 -15.00
C THR A 450 38.61 -15.18 -13.66
N PRO A 451 38.48 -15.83 -12.49
CA PRO A 451 38.09 -17.24 -12.28
C PRO A 451 36.76 -17.62 -12.93
N GLY A 452 36.66 -18.87 -13.39
CA GLY A 452 35.44 -19.39 -14.04
C GLY A 452 34.39 -19.83 -13.03
N THR A 453 33.20 -20.16 -13.54
CA THR A 453 32.08 -20.67 -12.74
C THR A 453 32.48 -21.82 -11.84
N ASP A 454 31.96 -21.81 -10.61
CA ASP A 454 32.20 -22.82 -9.56
C ASP A 454 33.65 -22.89 -9.04
N GLU A 455 34.56 -22.05 -9.51
CA GLU A 455 35.88 -21.91 -8.87
C GLU A 455 35.72 -21.23 -7.51
N GLN A 456 36.25 -21.88 -6.47
CA GLN A 456 36.23 -21.35 -5.11
C GLN A 456 37.22 -20.20 -4.98
N VAL A 457 36.69 -18.99 -4.80
CA VAL A 457 37.49 -17.76 -4.73
C VAL A 457 37.28 -17.05 -3.40
N PRO A 458 38.34 -16.55 -2.74
CA PRO A 458 38.18 -15.68 -1.58
C PRO A 458 37.36 -14.45 -1.91
N GLU A 459 36.68 -13.89 -0.92
CA GLU A 459 36.00 -12.61 -1.06
C GLU A 459 36.98 -11.51 -1.51
N GLY A 460 36.52 -10.60 -2.38
CA GLY A 460 37.36 -9.54 -2.95
C GLY A 460 38.29 -9.98 -4.09
N THR A 461 38.25 -11.26 -4.50
CA THR A 461 39.00 -11.72 -5.67
C THR A 461 38.46 -11.06 -6.93
N GLY A 462 39.36 -10.43 -7.69
CA GLY A 462 39.04 -9.83 -8.97
C GLY A 462 38.67 -10.85 -10.05
N VAL A 463 37.59 -10.59 -10.79
CA VAL A 463 37.16 -11.41 -11.93
C VAL A 463 37.41 -10.68 -13.24
N HIS A 464 38.15 -11.34 -14.14
CA HIS A 464 38.44 -10.87 -15.49
C HIS A 464 37.36 -11.34 -16.46
N LEU A 465 36.69 -10.40 -17.12
CA LEU A 465 35.67 -10.68 -18.11
C LEU A 465 36.23 -10.61 -19.53
N PHE A 466 35.85 -11.57 -20.36
CA PHE A 466 36.10 -11.53 -21.80
C PHE A 466 34.80 -11.32 -22.55
N ILE A 467 34.72 -10.25 -23.35
CA ILE A 467 33.51 -9.83 -24.03
C ILE A 467 33.64 -10.12 -25.54
N ALA A 468 32.58 -10.61 -26.16
CA ALA A 468 32.48 -10.77 -27.60
C ALA A 468 32.48 -9.39 -28.30
N ARG A 469 33.36 -9.23 -29.29
CA ARG A 469 33.31 -8.09 -30.20
C ARG A 469 32.16 -8.19 -31.18
#